data_AF-A0A067MZM2-F1
#
_entry.id   AF-A0A067MZM2-F1
#
_cell.length_a   1.000
_cell.length_b   1.000
_cell.length_c   1.000
_cell.angle_alpha   90.00
_cell.angle_beta   90.00
_cell.angle_gamma   90.00
#
_symmetry.space_group_name_H-M   'P 1'
#
loop_
_entity.id
_entity.type
_entity.pdbx_description
1 polymer ?
#
loop_
_entity_poly.entity_id
_entity_poly.type
_entity_poly.pdbx_seq_one_letter_code
_entity_poly.pdbx_strand_id
1 'polypeptide(L)'
;MKRIPRRVPIFQLLLTDPKSHEVIVVEHPLMPLHIKEKLVRILFRNIQNSLLAVYKIKKSFIHPSIPFAPNHPLALLASGRMSGLVLDSGHLESTVRLFSL
;
A
#
# COMPACT_ATOMS: atom_id res chain seq x y z
N MET A 1 -8.03 25.07 1.42
CA MET A 1 -7.90 23.60 1.36
C MET A 1 -9.04 23.02 0.53
N LYS A 2 -8.76 22.50 -0.68
CA LYS A 2 -9.78 21.82 -1.50
C LYS A 2 -10.19 20.52 -0.80
N ARG A 3 -11.46 20.42 -0.40
CA ARG A 3 -12.04 19.19 0.15
C ARG A 3 -12.03 18.14 -0.95
N ILE A 4 -11.28 17.05 -0.75
CA ILE A 4 -11.29 15.89 -1.65
C ILE A 4 -12.72 15.31 -1.59
N PRO A 5 -13.45 15.23 -2.72
CA PRO A 5 -14.79 14.67 -2.75
C PRO A 5 -14.79 13.22 -2.27
N ARG A 6 -15.79 12.82 -1.46
CA ARG A 6 -15.82 11.51 -0.79
C ARG A 6 -15.89 10.28 -1.72
N ARG A 7 -16.04 10.47 -3.03
CA ARG A 7 -16.12 9.41 -4.05
C ARG A 7 -15.51 9.86 -5.37
N VAL A 8 -14.22 10.20 -5.38
CA VAL A 8 -13.51 10.36 -6.66
C VAL A 8 -13.02 8.97 -7.10
N PRO A 9 -13.38 8.50 -8.29
CA PRO A 9 -12.86 7.23 -8.78
C PRO A 9 -11.34 7.32 -9.02
N ILE A 10 -10.63 6.23 -8.77
CA ILE A 10 -9.15 6.18 -8.77
C ILE A 10 -8.57 6.62 -10.13
N PHE A 11 -9.21 6.28 -11.24
CA PHE A 11 -8.77 6.70 -12.58
C PHE A 11 -8.74 8.22 -12.76
N GLN A 12 -9.56 8.97 -12.03
CA GLN A 12 -9.57 10.43 -12.09
C GLN A 12 -8.45 11.05 -11.25
N LEU A 13 -7.98 10.35 -10.21
CA LEU A 13 -6.84 10.78 -9.40
C LEU A 13 -5.49 10.41 -10.07
N LEU A 14 -5.41 9.23 -10.69
CA LEU A 14 -4.19 8.73 -11.32
C LEU A 14 -4.09 9.05 -12.81
N LEU A 15 -5.15 9.58 -13.43
CA LEU A 15 -5.26 9.86 -14.88
C LEU A 15 -4.89 8.67 -15.78
N THR A 16 -4.88 7.46 -15.21
CA THR A 16 -4.39 6.23 -15.82
C THR A 16 -5.28 5.07 -15.38
N ASP A 17 -5.39 4.02 -16.19
CA ASP A 17 -6.13 2.82 -15.81
C ASP A 17 -5.40 2.10 -14.66
N PRO A 18 -5.99 2.00 -13.45
CA PRO A 18 -5.34 1.32 -12.33
C PRO A 18 -5.13 -0.18 -12.57
N LYS A 19 -5.69 -0.76 -13.65
CA LYS A 19 -5.48 -2.16 -14.03
C LYS A 19 -4.19 -2.41 -14.82
N SER A 20 -3.63 -1.40 -15.46
CA SER A 20 -2.42 -1.53 -16.29
C SER A 20 -1.12 -1.40 -15.50
N HIS A 21 -1.20 -1.08 -14.21
CA HIS A 21 -0.04 -0.82 -13.37
C HIS A 21 -0.11 -1.58 -12.05
N GLU A 22 1.05 -2.00 -11.56
CA GLU A 22 1.18 -2.57 -10.23
C GLU A 22 0.99 -1.48 -9.16
N VAL A 23 0.22 -1.81 -8.13
CA VAL A 23 -0.06 -0.91 -7.01
C VAL A 23 0.66 -1.42 -5.78
N ILE A 24 1.56 -0.62 -5.25
CA ILE A 24 2.27 -0.89 -3.99
C ILE A 24 1.59 -0.10 -2.89
N VAL A 25 1.22 -0.78 -1.79
CA VAL A 25 0.68 -0.10 -0.61
C VAL A 25 1.79 0.07 0.40
N VAL A 26 2.11 1.33 0.67
CA VAL A 26 3.10 1.72 1.68
C VAL A 26 2.37 1.83 3.02
N GLU A 27 2.77 1.01 3.98
CA GLU A 27 2.09 0.90 5.27
C GLU A 27 3.03 0.98 6.48
N HIS A 28 2.48 1.41 7.60
CA HIS A 28 3.21 1.38 8.86
C HIS A 28 3.20 -0.05 9.43
N PRO A 29 4.35 -0.66 9.77
CA PRO A 29 4.43 -2.04 10.29
C PRO A 29 3.61 -2.31 11.56
N LEU A 30 3.29 -1.30 12.37
CA LEU A 30 2.46 -1.44 13.56
C LEU A 30 0.94 -1.42 13.25
N MET A 31 0.56 -1.26 11.98
CA MET A 31 -0.84 -1.23 11.59
C MET A 31 -1.54 -2.59 11.84
N PRO A 32 -2.69 -2.61 12.53
CA PRO A 32 -3.44 -3.85 12.79
C PRO A 32 -3.78 -4.62 11.52
N LEU A 33 -3.65 -5.96 11.58
CA LEU A 33 -3.90 -6.86 10.46
C LEU A 33 -5.33 -6.73 9.90
N HIS A 34 -6.33 -6.49 10.75
CA HIS A 34 -7.72 -6.28 10.33
C HIS A 34 -7.89 -5.07 9.39
N ILE A 35 -7.09 -4.02 9.59
CA ILE A 35 -7.11 -2.84 8.72
C ILE A 35 -6.48 -3.21 7.38
N LYS A 36 -5.36 -3.97 7.38
CA LYS A 36 -4.73 -4.47 6.16
C LYS A 36 -5.70 -5.30 5.34
N GLU A 37 -6.38 -6.27 5.95
CA GLU A 37 -7.36 -7.12 5.26
C GLU A 37 -8.51 -6.31 4.64
N LYS A 38 -9.04 -5.33 5.37
CA LYS A 38 -10.08 -4.45 4.86
C LYS A 38 -9.57 -3.60 3.69
N LEU A 39 -8.36 -3.06 3.80
CA LEU A 39 -7.73 -2.24 2.77
C LEU A 39 -7.54 -3.05 1.49
N VAL A 40 -7.00 -4.28 1.61
CA VAL A 40 -6.89 -5.23 0.50
C VAL A 40 -8.24 -5.49 -0.16
N ARG A 41 -9.27 -5.81 0.62
CA ARG A 41 -10.63 -6.08 0.09
C ARG A 41 -11.21 -4.88 -0.65
N ILE A 42 -11.01 -3.66 -0.14
CA ILE A 42 -11.50 -2.42 -0.77
C ILE A 42 -10.72 -2.13 -2.05
N LEU A 43 -9.39 -2.26 -2.04
CA LEU A 43 -8.55 -2.05 -3.23
C LEU A 43 -8.90 -3.04 -4.33
N PHE A 44 -9.01 -4.34 -3.99
CA PHE A 44 -9.45 -5.34 -4.95
C PHE A 44 -10.83 -5.00 -5.51
N ARG A 45 -11.80 -4.62 -4.66
CA ARG A 45 -13.14 -4.27 -5.14
C ARG A 45 -13.16 -3.04 -6.06
N ASN A 46 -12.29 -2.05 -5.83
CA ASN A 46 -12.29 -0.79 -6.58
C ASN A 46 -11.45 -0.84 -7.87
N ILE A 47 -10.33 -1.57 -7.86
CA ILE A 47 -9.45 -1.74 -9.02
C ILE A 47 -9.97 -2.87 -9.91
N GLN A 48 -10.47 -3.95 -9.30
CA GLN A 48 -11.10 -5.09 -9.97
C GLN A 48 -12.59 -5.15 -9.59
N ASN A 49 -13.46 -4.61 -10.44
CA ASN A 49 -14.88 -4.99 -10.45
C ASN A 49 -15.05 -6.46 -10.91
N SER A 50 -14.36 -7.42 -10.30
CA SER A 50 -14.58 -8.85 -10.52
C SER A 50 -14.44 -9.60 -9.19
N LEU A 51 -15.61 -9.90 -8.63
CA LEU A 51 -15.85 -10.83 -7.54
C LEU A 51 -15.41 -12.25 -7.94
N LEU A 52 -14.10 -12.54 -8.01
CA LEU A 52 -13.61 -13.92 -8.02
C LEU A 52 -12.10 -14.08 -7.76
N ALA A 53 -11.55 -13.49 -6.70
CA ALA A 53 -10.13 -13.74 -6.37
C ALA A 53 -9.82 -13.95 -4.90
N VAL A 54 -10.84 -14.02 -4.03
CA VAL A 54 -10.60 -14.30 -2.60
C VAL A 54 -10.37 -15.80 -2.33
N TYR A 55 -10.67 -16.69 -3.29
CA TYR A 55 -10.67 -18.15 -3.05
C TYR A 55 -10.07 -19.03 -4.16
N LYS A 56 -9.40 -18.49 -5.18
CA LYS A 56 -8.64 -19.32 -6.15
C LYS A 56 -7.18 -19.43 -5.74
N ILE A 57 -7.01 -20.15 -4.64
CA ILE A 57 -5.76 -20.73 -4.13
C ILE A 57 -4.88 -21.15 -5.33
N LYS A 58 -3.66 -20.62 -5.39
CA LYS A 58 -2.53 -21.24 -6.11
C LYS A 58 -2.79 -21.51 -7.61
N LYS A 59 -2.94 -20.46 -8.43
CA LYS A 59 -2.86 -20.62 -9.89
C LYS A 59 -2.20 -19.44 -10.58
N SER A 60 -0.95 -19.71 -11.00
CA SER A 60 -0.14 -19.08 -12.04
C SER A 60 -0.40 -17.61 -12.38
N PHE A 61 0.64 -16.83 -12.08
CA PHE A 61 1.28 -15.91 -13.04
C PHE A 61 0.40 -14.75 -13.55
N ILE A 62 0.71 -13.56 -13.04
CA ILE A 62 0.12 -12.25 -13.39
C ILE A 62 -1.25 -12.00 -12.73
N HIS A 63 -1.28 -12.10 -11.40
CA HIS A 63 -2.28 -11.39 -10.61
C HIS A 63 -1.65 -10.07 -10.17
N PRO A 64 -2.36 -8.92 -10.14
CA PRO A 64 -1.85 -7.72 -9.50
C PRO A 64 -1.70 -8.03 -8.02
N SER A 65 -0.54 -8.55 -7.62
CA SER A 65 -0.15 -8.63 -6.22
C SER A 65 -0.07 -7.21 -5.71
N ILE A 66 -0.75 -6.92 -4.61
CA ILE A 66 -0.62 -5.65 -3.91
C ILE A 66 0.45 -5.88 -2.83
N PRO A 67 1.75 -5.66 -3.12
CA PRO A 67 2.77 -5.79 -2.10
C PRO A 67 2.56 -4.71 -1.04
N PHE A 68 2.61 -5.15 0.22
CA PHE A 68 2.69 -4.26 1.36
C PHE A 68 4.15 -4.00 1.68
N ALA A 69 4.55 -2.75 1.59
CA ALA A 69 5.91 -2.34 1.85
C ALA A 69 5.96 -1.47 3.11
N PRO A 70 6.80 -1.80 4.10
CA PRO A 70 6.94 -0.99 5.30
C PRO A 70 7.56 0.36 4.97
N ASN A 71 7.04 1.44 5.55
CA ASN A 71 7.54 2.81 5.33
C ASN A 71 9.03 2.97 5.63
N HIS A 72 9.50 2.35 6.72
CA HIS A 72 10.84 2.59 7.28
C HIS A 72 11.99 2.16 6.35
N PRO A 73 12.04 0.91 5.85
CA PRO A 73 13.07 0.52 4.88
C PRO A 73 12.94 1.24 3.54
N LEU A 74 11.72 1.57 3.09
CA LEU A 74 11.52 2.34 1.87
C LEU A 74 12.12 3.74 1.96
N ALA A 75 12.01 4.40 3.12
CA ALA A 75 12.65 5.69 3.36
C ALA A 75 14.19 5.58 3.33
N LEU A 76 14.77 4.52 3.90
CA LEU A 76 16.21 4.27 3.82
C LEU A 76 16.68 3.99 2.39
N LEU A 77 15.96 3.13 1.67
CA LEU A 77 16.24 2.81 0.27
C LEU A 77 16.13 4.05 -0.62
N ALA A 78 15.13 4.91 -0.41
CA ALA A 78 15.00 6.18 -1.10
C ALA A 78 16.19 7.13 -0.82
N SER A 79 16.80 7.03 0.36
CA SER A 79 18.02 7.77 0.70
C SER A 79 19.33 7.12 0.20
N GLY A 80 19.25 5.97 -0.47
CA GLY A 80 20.41 5.21 -0.94
C GLY A 80 21.20 4.51 0.18
N ARG A 81 20.59 4.32 1.36
CA ARG A 81 21.22 3.65 2.50
C ARG A 81 20.57 2.31 2.78
N MET A 82 21.39 1.32 3.12
CA MET A 82 20.94 -0.03 3.50
C MET A 82 20.70 -0.15 5.01
N SER A 83 21.34 0.69 5.82
CA SER A 83 21.18 0.75 7.27
C SER A 83 21.07 2.20 7.75
N GLY A 84 20.37 2.38 8.87
CA GLY A 84 20.18 3.69 9.47
C GLY A 84 19.06 3.71 10.51
N LEU A 85 18.98 4.82 11.25
CA LEU A 85 17.89 5.12 12.16
C LEU A 85 16.86 5.99 11.44
N VAL A 86 15.63 5.50 11.33
CA VAL A 86 14.51 6.23 10.71
C VAL A 86 13.61 6.76 11.82
N LEU A 87 13.35 8.06 11.76
CA LEU A 87 12.35 8.73 12.59
C LEU A 87 11.17 9.13 11.68
N ASP A 88 10.04 8.46 11.84
CA ASP A 88 8.79 8.78 11.14
C ASP A 88 7.82 9.44 12.12
N SER A 89 7.65 10.76 11.98
CA SER A 89 6.72 11.55 12.80
C SER A 89 5.37 11.65 12.11
N GLY A 90 4.52 10.64 12.33
CA GLY A 90 3.18 10.58 11.77
C GLY A 90 2.14 11.39 12.55
N HIS A 91 0.91 11.43 12.01
CA HIS A 91 -0.21 12.17 12.61
C HIS A 91 -0.70 11.58 13.94
N LEU A 92 -0.65 10.25 14.08
CA LEU A 92 -1.11 9.55 15.29
C LEU A 92 0.05 9.14 16.20
N GLU A 93 1.22 8.86 15.63
CA GLU A 93 2.35 8.28 16.34
C GLU A 93 3.66 8.78 15.72
N SER A 94 4.66 9.01 16.58
CA SER A 94 6.05 9.21 16.17
C SER A 94 6.82 7.92 16.44
N THR A 95 7.36 7.29 15.40
CA THR A 95 8.07 6.02 15.51
C THR A 95 9.53 6.18 15.15
N VAL A 96 10.39 5.72 16.04
CA VAL A 96 11.83 5.60 15.80
C VAL A 96 12.11 4.14 15.55
N ARG A 97 12.71 3.80 14.41
CA ARG A 97 13.18 2.44 14.13
C ARG A 97 14.61 2.45 13.63
N LEU A 98 15.44 1.67 14.31
CA LEU A 98 16.74 1.31 13.80
C LEU A 98 16.56 0.15 12.81
N PHE A 99 17.12 0.28 11.62
CA PHE A 99 17.18 -0.77 10.62
C PHE A 99 18.64 -1.03 10.25
N SER A 100 19.06 -2.28 10.37
CA SER A 100 20.36 -2.77 9.91
C SER A 100 20.13 -4.08 9.18
N LEU A 101 20.74 -4.22 8.01
CA LEU A 101 20.80 -5.47 7.24
C LEU A 101 21.76 -6.47 7.88
#